data_AF-A0A1Z1WS99-F1
#
_entry.id   AF-A0A1Z1WS99-F1
#
_cell.length_a   1.000
_cell.length_b   1.000
_cell.length_c   1.000
_cell.angle_alpha   90.00
_cell.angle_beta   90.00
_cell.angle_gamma   90.00
#
_symmetry.space_group_name_H-M   'P 1'
#
loop_
_entity.id
_entity.type
_entity.pdbx_description
1 polymer ?
#
loop_
_entity_poly.entity_id
_entity_poly.type
_entity_poly.pdbx_seq_one_letter_code
_entity_poly.pdbx_strand_id
1 'polypeptide(L)'
;MIVLGYNGFTRGAELFGRLYGATGIDRNLLVGHDAAAALVIDGEVVAAVEEERLSRVKKTADFPEQAIRWCLDSAGVGLDEVDMVAFPWRFSPTVAEQMIAQICGADLSVAAKFDSLRRTGELYTDMLSREAVHGDFVRRTGHELDPNKLALVPHHLAHLMCGAYLAGGATPRSW
;
A
#
# COMPACT_ATOMS: atom_id res chain seq x y z
N MET A 1 -5.84 -2.41 -20.98
CA MET A 1 -6.06 -2.13 -19.55
C MET A 1 -4.79 -1.58 -18.95
N ILE A 2 -4.88 -0.41 -18.31
CA ILE A 2 -3.78 0.29 -17.64
C ILE A 2 -3.98 0.20 -16.12
N VAL A 3 -3.00 -0.39 -15.43
CA VAL A 3 -3.02 -0.55 -13.97
C VAL A 3 -1.82 0.15 -13.35
N LEU A 4 -2.09 1.06 -12.40
CA LEU A 4 -1.08 1.69 -11.57
C LEU A 4 -1.01 0.97 -10.21
N GLY A 5 0.02 0.17 -10.00
CA GLY A 5 0.36 -0.36 -8.68
C GLY A 5 1.22 0.62 -7.90
N TYR A 6 0.94 0.84 -6.62
CA TYR A 6 1.82 1.64 -5.77
C TYR A 6 1.86 1.13 -4.33
N ASN A 7 2.95 1.44 -3.65
CA ASN A 7 3.17 1.17 -2.23
C ASN A 7 3.75 2.41 -1.56
N GLY A 8 3.43 2.60 -0.28
CA GLY A 8 3.75 3.81 0.48
C GLY A 8 2.48 4.57 0.86
N PHE A 9 2.51 5.22 2.01
CA PHE A 9 1.33 5.87 2.56
C PHE A 9 1.74 7.05 3.43
N THR A 10 1.02 8.17 3.29
CA THR A 10 1.32 9.37 4.04
C THR A 10 1.28 9.13 5.54
N ARG A 11 2.31 9.58 6.26
CA ARG A 11 2.43 9.45 7.73
C ARG A 11 2.63 8.01 8.25
N GLY A 12 2.93 7.02 7.40
CA GLY A 12 3.27 5.68 7.88
C GLY A 12 4.33 5.71 8.99
N ALA A 13 5.45 6.40 8.74
CA ALA A 13 6.53 6.58 9.71
C ALA A 13 6.11 7.25 11.03
N GLU A 14 5.23 8.25 10.97
CA GLU A 14 4.71 8.95 12.16
C GLU A 14 3.84 8.01 12.99
N LEU A 15 2.92 7.29 12.34
CA LEU A 15 1.99 6.39 12.98
C LEU A 15 2.72 5.23 13.66
N PHE A 16 3.73 4.65 13.02
CA PHE A 16 4.57 3.61 13.63
C PHE A 16 5.42 4.13 14.79
N GLY A 17 5.99 5.34 14.66
CA GLY A 17 6.72 5.97 15.76
C GLY A 17 5.84 6.22 16.98
N ARG A 18 4.61 6.71 16.77
CA ARG A 18 3.67 7.04 17.83
C ARG A 18 3.03 5.81 18.48
N LEU A 19 2.59 4.83 17.68
CA LEU A 19 1.85 3.68 18.18
C LEU A 19 2.76 2.58 18.71
N TYR A 20 3.93 2.38 18.10
CA TYR A 20 4.81 1.24 18.39
C TYR A 20 6.18 1.65 18.90
N GLY A 21 6.44 2.96 19.08
CA GLY A 21 7.73 3.45 19.55
C GLY A 21 8.87 3.22 18.55
N ALA A 22 8.54 2.99 17.27
CA ALA A 22 9.54 2.72 16.24
C ALA A 22 10.40 3.98 15.99
N THR A 23 11.73 3.81 15.92
CA THR A 23 12.67 4.92 15.76
C THR A 23 13.64 4.66 14.60
N GLY A 24 14.40 5.69 14.21
CA GLY A 24 15.42 5.54 13.16
C GLY A 24 14.83 5.07 11.84
N ILE A 25 15.38 3.99 11.29
CA ILE A 25 14.90 3.38 10.05
C ILE A 25 13.69 2.45 10.28
N ASP A 26 13.50 1.97 11.50
CA ASP A 26 12.48 0.97 11.84
C ASP A 26 11.07 1.53 11.74
N ARG A 27 10.92 2.85 11.90
CA ARG A 27 9.65 3.55 11.66
C ARG A 27 9.11 3.34 10.23
N ASN A 28 9.99 2.98 9.29
CA ASN A 28 9.63 2.74 7.90
C ASN A 28 9.44 1.26 7.55
N LEU A 29 9.61 0.29 8.47
CA LEU A 29 9.76 -1.14 8.11
C LEU A 29 8.47 -1.98 8.13
N LEU A 30 7.32 -1.42 8.54
CA LEU A 30 6.09 -2.20 8.74
C LEU A 30 5.14 -2.14 7.55
N VAL A 31 4.22 -1.17 7.53
CA VAL A 31 3.25 -1.01 6.43
C VAL A 31 3.73 0.14 5.55
N GLY A 32 3.70 -0.05 4.23
CA GLY A 32 4.13 0.95 3.26
C GLY A 32 5.65 1.12 3.15
N HIS A 33 6.44 0.19 3.71
CA HIS A 33 7.91 0.22 3.60
C HIS A 33 8.35 0.16 2.14
N ASP A 34 9.44 0.84 1.80
CA ASP A 34 9.99 0.91 0.44
C ASP A 34 8.92 1.37 -0.56
N ALA A 35 8.50 2.63 -0.40
CA ALA A 35 7.51 3.25 -1.26
C ALA A 35 7.97 3.18 -2.72
N ALA A 36 7.05 2.82 -3.62
CA ALA A 36 7.34 2.51 -5.02
C ALA A 36 6.08 2.61 -5.87
N ALA A 37 6.28 2.67 -7.19
CA ALA A 37 5.20 2.55 -8.16
C ALA A 37 5.59 1.59 -9.30
N ALA A 38 4.60 0.97 -9.90
CA ALA A 38 4.71 0.16 -11.10
C ALA A 38 3.50 0.40 -12.01
N LEU A 39 3.76 0.55 -13.32
CA LEU A 39 2.74 0.69 -14.35
C LEU A 39 2.69 -0.57 -15.18
N VAL A 40 1.49 -1.15 -15.28
CA VAL A 40 1.20 -2.33 -16.08
C VAL A 40 0.24 -1.94 -17.19
N ILE A 41 0.57 -2.29 -18.44
CA ILE A 41 -0.28 -2.04 -19.61
C ILE A 41 -0.49 -3.37 -20.32
N ASP A 42 -1.75 -3.76 -20.48
CA ASP A 42 -2.16 -5.00 -21.16
C ASP A 42 -1.46 -6.26 -20.63
N GLY A 43 -1.25 -6.28 -19.31
CA GLY A 43 -0.59 -7.37 -18.60
C GLY A 43 0.91 -7.18 -18.43
N GLU A 44 1.55 -6.30 -19.21
CA GLU A 44 3.01 -6.11 -19.21
C GLU A 44 3.48 -4.98 -18.28
N VAL A 45 4.53 -5.23 -17.51
CA VAL A 45 5.18 -4.20 -16.68
C VAL A 45 5.96 -3.25 -17.59
N VAL A 46 5.49 -2.02 -17.74
CA VAL A 46 6.09 -1.00 -18.63
C VAL A 46 7.09 -0.14 -17.88
N ALA A 47 6.82 0.17 -16.62
CA ALA A 47 7.70 0.99 -15.78
C ALA A 47 7.57 0.55 -14.32
N ALA A 48 8.66 0.57 -13.56
CA ALA A 48 8.64 0.37 -12.12
C ALA A 48 9.85 1.06 -11.47
N VAL A 49 9.62 1.77 -10.37
CA VAL A 49 10.69 2.48 -9.65
C VAL A 49 10.35 2.64 -8.17
N GLU A 50 11.36 2.50 -7.32
CA GLU A 50 11.26 2.84 -5.90
C GLU A 50 11.42 4.36 -5.70
N GLU A 51 10.58 4.94 -4.84
CA GLU A 51 10.57 6.36 -4.49
C GLU A 51 11.92 6.81 -3.94
N GLU A 52 12.65 5.97 -3.20
CA GLU A 52 13.96 6.35 -2.65
C GLU A 52 15.03 6.61 -3.72
N ARG A 53 14.86 6.06 -4.94
CA ARG A 53 15.78 6.31 -6.06
C ARG A 53 15.64 7.74 -6.57
N LEU A 54 14.43 8.29 -6.48
CA LEU A 54 14.06 9.64 -6.92
C LEU A 54 14.18 10.66 -5.79
N SER A 55 13.52 10.40 -4.65
CA SER A 55 13.52 11.26 -3.45
C SER A 55 14.85 11.32 -2.72
N ARG A 56 15.73 10.32 -2.91
CA ARG A 56 16.98 10.14 -2.15
C ARG A 56 16.78 9.93 -0.65
N VAL A 57 15.56 9.68 -0.19
CA VAL A 57 15.24 9.34 1.20
C VAL A 57 15.18 7.82 1.33
N LYS A 58 16.24 7.25 1.92
CA LYS A 58 16.41 5.80 2.03
C LYS A 58 15.27 5.16 2.84
N LYS A 59 14.74 4.06 2.31
CA LYS A 59 13.60 3.31 2.81
C LYS A 59 12.41 4.20 3.14
N THR A 60 12.12 5.20 2.31
CA THR A 60 10.95 6.04 2.55
C THR A 60 9.68 5.17 2.53
N ALA A 61 8.79 5.43 3.49
CA ALA A 61 7.47 4.81 3.56
C ALA A 61 6.34 5.81 3.22
N ASP A 62 6.71 7.04 2.83
CA ASP A 62 5.76 8.08 2.43
C ASP A 62 5.08 7.75 1.10
N PHE A 63 4.05 8.50 0.73
CA PHE A 63 3.37 8.34 -0.55
C PHE A 63 4.35 8.49 -1.74
N PRO A 64 4.33 7.58 -2.73
CA PRO A 64 5.33 7.51 -3.80
C PRO A 64 5.03 8.48 -4.96
N GLU A 65 4.99 9.78 -4.68
CA GLU A 65 4.59 10.80 -5.65
C GLU A 65 5.51 10.86 -6.87
N GLN A 66 6.83 10.81 -6.66
CA GLN A 66 7.79 10.90 -7.76
C GLN A 66 7.80 9.61 -8.57
N ALA A 67 7.67 8.45 -7.93
CA ALA A 67 7.64 7.17 -8.61
C ALA A 67 6.38 7.03 -9.48
N ILE A 68 5.20 7.41 -8.97
CA ILE A 68 3.96 7.43 -9.76
C ILE A 68 4.13 8.32 -10.98
N ARG A 69 4.58 9.57 -10.78
CA ARG A 69 4.80 10.53 -11.87
C ARG A 69 5.78 9.98 -12.90
N TRP A 70 6.92 9.46 -12.45
CA TRP A 70 7.94 8.91 -13.35
C TRP A 70 7.43 7.73 -14.17
N CYS A 71 6.66 6.81 -13.58
CA CYS A 71 6.09 5.67 -14.29
C CYS A 71 5.10 6.10 -15.39
N LEU A 72 4.25 7.07 -15.08
CA LEU A 72 3.28 7.65 -16.02
C LEU A 72 3.97 8.40 -17.17
N ASP A 73 4.91 9.30 -16.83
CA ASP A 73 5.68 10.08 -17.79
C ASP A 73 6.49 9.17 -18.73
N SER A 74 7.05 8.07 -18.21
CA SER A 74 7.85 7.11 -19.00
C SER A 74 7.02 6.37 -20.06
N ALA A 75 5.71 6.25 -19.85
CA ALA A 75 4.78 5.63 -20.80
C ALA A 75 3.99 6.66 -21.63
N GLY A 76 4.10 7.96 -21.31
CA GLY A 76 3.30 9.02 -21.93
C GLY A 76 1.81 8.92 -21.61
N VAL A 77 1.46 8.40 -20.43
CA VAL A 77 0.07 8.13 -19.99
C VAL A 77 -0.31 9.09 -18.86
N GLY A 78 -1.52 9.63 -18.88
CA GLY A 78 -2.08 10.43 -17.79
C GLY A 78 -2.78 9.58 -16.72
N LEU A 79 -2.96 10.14 -15.51
CA LEU A 79 -3.74 9.50 -14.45
C LEU A 79 -5.19 9.21 -14.86
N ASP A 80 -5.81 10.08 -15.68
CA ASP A 80 -7.18 9.90 -16.19
C ASP A 80 -7.35 8.63 -17.05
N GLU A 81 -6.26 8.13 -17.64
CA GLU A 81 -6.26 6.94 -18.50
C GLU A 81 -6.08 5.65 -17.69
N VAL A 82 -5.82 5.74 -16.38
CA VAL A 82 -5.66 4.57 -15.51
C VAL A 82 -7.03 3.90 -15.27
N ASP A 83 -7.11 2.61 -15.60
CA ASP A 83 -8.33 1.81 -15.40
C ASP A 83 -8.46 1.33 -13.95
N MET A 84 -7.33 1.07 -13.28
CA MET A 84 -7.29 0.55 -11.92
C MET A 84 -6.04 1.01 -11.19
N VAL A 85 -6.19 1.38 -9.93
CA VAL A 85 -5.11 1.66 -8.98
C VAL A 85 -5.04 0.52 -7.97
N ALA A 86 -3.88 -0.10 -7.81
CA ALA A 86 -3.68 -1.24 -6.92
C ALA A 86 -2.77 -0.88 -5.74
N PHE A 87 -3.21 -1.25 -4.53
CA PHE A 87 -2.45 -1.05 -3.28
C PHE A 87 -2.24 -2.40 -2.57
N PRO A 88 -1.02 -2.75 -2.13
CA PRO A 88 -0.65 -4.12 -1.72
C PRO A 88 -1.01 -4.47 -0.27
N TRP A 89 -2.07 -3.87 0.27
CA TRP A 89 -2.58 -4.17 1.61
C TRP A 89 -4.11 -4.24 1.61
N ARG A 90 -4.64 -5.47 1.61
CA ARG A 90 -6.07 -5.71 1.80
C ARG A 90 -6.38 -6.08 3.24
N PHE A 91 -6.77 -5.10 4.02
CA PHE A 91 -7.29 -5.30 5.36
C PHE A 91 -8.82 -5.37 5.33
N SER A 92 -9.38 -6.54 5.06
CA SER A 92 -10.83 -6.71 4.98
C SER A 92 -11.49 -6.67 6.37
N PRO A 93 -12.80 -6.41 6.45
CA PRO A 93 -13.54 -6.52 7.71
C PRO A 93 -13.31 -7.86 8.43
N THR A 94 -13.27 -8.97 7.68
CA THR A 94 -12.98 -10.30 8.24
C THR A 94 -11.59 -10.37 8.87
N VAL A 95 -10.57 -9.75 8.26
CA VAL A 95 -9.21 -9.69 8.84
C VAL A 95 -9.23 -8.85 10.13
N ALA A 96 -9.95 -7.72 10.13
CA ALA A 96 -10.10 -6.88 11.31
C ALA A 96 -10.78 -7.64 12.46
N GLU A 97 -11.89 -8.33 12.18
CA GLU A 97 -12.61 -9.16 13.15
C GLU A 97 -11.72 -10.27 13.73
N GLN A 98 -10.92 -10.93 12.90
CA GLN A 98 -9.96 -11.95 13.35
C GLN A 98 -8.89 -11.36 14.27
N MET A 99 -8.33 -10.19 13.93
CA MET A 99 -7.35 -9.52 14.80
C MET A 99 -7.96 -9.11 16.14
N ILE A 100 -9.18 -8.59 16.14
CA ILE A 100 -9.91 -8.26 17.38
C ILE A 100 -10.10 -9.51 18.24
N ALA A 101 -10.57 -10.61 17.64
CA ALA A 101 -10.75 -11.88 18.35
C ALA A 101 -9.43 -12.41 18.93
N GLN A 102 -8.33 -12.32 18.18
CA GLN A 102 -7.00 -12.71 18.64
C GLN A 102 -6.53 -11.88 19.84
N ILE A 103 -6.70 -10.55 19.80
CA ILE A 103 -6.33 -9.67 20.93
C ILE A 103 -7.17 -9.99 22.16
N CYS A 104 -8.48 -10.18 21.99
CA CYS A 104 -9.39 -10.53 23.08
C CYS A 104 -9.06 -11.90 23.71
N GLY A 105 -8.66 -12.88 22.89
CA GLY A 105 -8.28 -14.23 23.32
C GLY A 105 -6.86 -14.37 23.87
N ALA A 106 -5.99 -13.38 23.70
CA ALA A 106 -4.59 -13.45 24.13
C ALA A 106 -4.45 -13.52 25.66
N ASP A 107 -3.41 -14.19 26.13
CA ASP A 107 -3.01 -14.21 27.55
C ASP A 107 -2.29 -12.91 27.93
N LEU A 108 -3.06 -11.83 28.02
CA LEU A 108 -2.61 -10.48 28.33
C LEU A 108 -3.48 -9.88 29.43
N SER A 109 -2.94 -8.91 30.16
CA SER A 109 -3.74 -8.11 31.09
C SER A 109 -4.86 -7.37 30.35
N VAL A 110 -5.98 -7.10 31.03
CA VAL A 110 -7.11 -6.35 30.45
C VAL A 110 -6.66 -4.99 29.92
N ALA A 111 -5.76 -4.30 30.63
CA ALA A 111 -5.19 -3.03 30.18
C ALA A 111 -4.39 -3.18 28.87
N ALA A 112 -3.56 -4.21 28.75
CA ALA A 112 -2.77 -4.47 27.53
C ALA A 112 -3.65 -4.86 26.33
N LYS A 113 -4.79 -5.53 26.57
CA LYS A 113 -5.80 -5.81 25.54
C LYS A 113 -6.43 -4.53 25.02
N PHE A 114 -6.89 -3.64 25.90
CA PHE A 114 -7.46 -2.35 25.49
C PHE A 114 -6.47 -1.50 24.70
N ASP A 115 -5.22 -1.42 25.14
CA ASP A 115 -4.20 -0.67 24.43
C ASP A 115 -3.89 -1.27 23.04
N SER A 116 -3.88 -2.60 22.91
CA SER A 116 -3.71 -3.28 21.62
C SER A 116 -4.89 -3.05 20.66
N LEU A 117 -6.13 -3.10 21.18
CA LEU A 117 -7.32 -2.77 20.39
C LEU A 117 -7.28 -1.32 19.92
N ARG A 118 -6.91 -0.38 20.79
CA ARG A 118 -6.77 1.04 20.44
C ARG A 118 -5.76 1.24 19.31
N ARG A 119 -4.53 0.72 19.45
CA ARG A 119 -3.50 0.82 18.40
C ARG A 119 -3.96 0.21 17.07
N THR A 120 -4.59 -0.95 17.13
CA THR A 120 -5.07 -1.65 15.92
C THR A 120 -6.19 -0.85 15.24
N GLY A 121 -7.11 -0.30 16.02
CA GLY A 121 -8.16 0.58 15.53
C GLY A 121 -7.60 1.80 14.82
N GLU A 122 -6.67 2.52 15.46
CA GLU A 122 -6.03 3.70 14.85
C GLU A 122 -5.25 3.35 13.58
N LEU A 123 -4.49 2.25 13.57
CA LEU A 123 -3.79 1.80 12.36
C LEU A 123 -4.78 1.45 11.23
N TYR A 124 -5.90 0.83 11.55
CA TYR A 124 -6.93 0.52 10.56
C TYR A 124 -7.57 1.78 10.00
N THR A 125 -8.08 2.67 10.85
CA THR A 125 -8.81 3.86 10.41
C THR A 125 -7.92 4.83 9.65
N ASP A 126 -6.67 4.98 10.05
CA ASP A 126 -5.81 6.06 9.54
C ASP A 126 -4.92 5.61 8.38
N MET A 127 -4.81 4.31 8.09
CA MET A 127 -3.86 3.79 7.11
C MET A 127 -4.34 2.61 6.28
N LEU A 128 -5.01 1.62 6.88
CA LEU A 128 -5.30 0.34 6.21
C LEU A 128 -6.72 0.23 5.65
N SER A 129 -7.63 1.09 6.10
CA SER A 129 -8.99 1.16 5.57
C SER A 129 -9.00 1.59 4.11
N ARG A 130 -10.02 1.14 3.37
CA ARG A 130 -10.20 1.55 1.96
C ARG A 130 -10.31 3.06 1.84
N GLU A 131 -11.00 3.69 2.77
CA GLU A 131 -11.23 5.12 2.85
C GLU A 131 -9.93 5.88 3.11
N ALA A 132 -9.06 5.37 3.98
CA ALA A 132 -7.74 5.97 4.23
C ALA A 132 -6.84 5.89 2.98
N VAL A 133 -6.75 4.72 2.35
CA VAL A 133 -5.94 4.50 1.13
C VAL A 133 -6.45 5.37 -0.02
N HIS A 134 -7.77 5.40 -0.23
CA HIS A 134 -8.41 6.23 -1.25
C HIS A 134 -8.17 7.72 -0.99
N GLY A 135 -8.46 8.19 0.22
CA GLY A 135 -8.30 9.60 0.60
C GLY A 135 -6.85 10.06 0.54
N ASP A 136 -5.89 9.20 0.89
CA ASP A 136 -4.47 9.53 0.76
C ASP A 136 -4.05 9.69 -0.70
N PHE A 137 -4.48 8.77 -1.56
CA PHE A 137 -4.23 8.85 -3.01
C PHE A 137 -4.78 10.14 -3.61
N VAL A 138 -6.07 10.44 -3.38
CA VAL A 138 -6.72 11.65 -3.91
C VAL A 138 -6.01 12.91 -3.39
N ARG A 139 -5.69 12.97 -2.10
CA ARG A 139 -5.01 14.12 -1.51
C ARG A 139 -3.61 14.33 -2.08
N ARG A 140 -2.83 13.27 -2.27
CA ARG A 140 -1.43 13.35 -2.69
C ARG A 140 -1.27 13.53 -4.20
N THR A 141 -2.22 13.04 -4.99
CA THR A 141 -2.21 13.21 -6.45
C THR A 141 -3.00 14.43 -6.91
N GLY A 142 -3.96 14.92 -6.11
CA GLY A 142 -4.93 15.92 -6.53
C GLY A 142 -5.94 15.39 -7.54
N HIS A 143 -5.97 14.07 -7.79
CA HIS A 143 -6.80 13.43 -8.80
C HIS A 143 -7.93 12.63 -8.13
N GLU A 144 -9.17 12.94 -8.50
CA GLU A 144 -10.34 12.19 -8.03
C GLU A 144 -10.29 10.75 -8.56
N LEU A 145 -10.39 9.77 -7.67
CA LEU A 145 -10.38 8.36 -8.01
C LEU A 145 -11.78 7.79 -7.81
N ASP A 146 -12.37 7.18 -8.84
CA ASP A 146 -13.58 6.37 -8.64
C ASP A 146 -13.24 5.25 -7.61
N PRO A 147 -13.96 5.14 -6.48
CA PRO A 147 -13.69 4.12 -5.47
C PRO A 147 -13.69 2.68 -6.00
N ASN A 148 -14.39 2.41 -7.12
CA ASN A 148 -14.40 1.11 -7.80
C ASN A 148 -13.11 0.81 -8.56
N LYS A 149 -12.34 1.84 -8.91
CA LYS A 149 -11.01 1.74 -9.53
C LYS A 149 -9.89 1.54 -8.49
N LEU A 150 -10.21 1.40 -7.20
CA LEU A 150 -9.21 1.06 -6.17
C LEU A 150 -9.26 -0.43 -5.82
N ALA A 151 -8.20 -1.16 -6.15
CA ALA A 151 -7.99 -2.54 -5.76
C ALA A 151 -7.04 -2.64 -4.56
N LEU A 152 -7.56 -3.12 -3.43
CA LEU A 152 -6.71 -3.52 -2.30
C LEU A 152 -6.34 -5.00 -2.47
N VAL A 153 -5.05 -5.30 -2.52
CA VAL A 153 -4.51 -6.64 -2.82
C VAL A 153 -3.93 -7.26 -1.54
N PRO A 154 -4.19 -8.55 -1.25
CA PRO A 154 -3.52 -9.23 -0.14
C PRO A 154 -1.99 -9.15 -0.25
N HIS A 155 -1.32 -8.74 0.81
CA HIS A 155 0.12 -8.43 0.81
C HIS A 155 1.01 -9.60 0.34
N HIS A 156 0.78 -10.81 0.88
CA HIS A 156 1.54 -11.99 0.46
C HIS A 156 1.22 -12.44 -0.97
N LEU A 157 0.01 -12.15 -1.48
CA LEU A 157 -0.32 -12.40 -2.88
C LEU A 157 0.46 -11.45 -3.79
N ALA A 158 0.58 -10.18 -3.43
CA ALA A 158 1.41 -9.23 -4.18
C ALA A 158 2.87 -9.72 -4.26
N HIS A 159 3.46 -10.18 -3.14
CA HIS A 159 4.79 -10.80 -3.14
C HIS A 159 4.90 -12.03 -4.05
N LEU A 160 3.92 -12.94 -3.99
CA LEU A 160 3.89 -14.13 -4.84
C LEU A 160 3.86 -13.76 -6.32
N MET A 161 3.04 -12.77 -6.71
CA MET A 161 2.87 -12.36 -8.09
C MET A 161 4.12 -11.72 -8.68
N CYS A 162 4.91 -10.96 -7.89
CA CYS A 162 6.20 -10.45 -8.35
C CYS A 162 7.13 -11.58 -8.81
N GLY A 163 7.18 -12.69 -8.07
CA GLY A 163 7.96 -13.87 -8.46
C GLY A 163 7.36 -14.61 -9.65
N ALA A 164 6.06 -14.86 -9.65
CA ALA A 164 5.38 -15.62 -10.70
C ALA A 164 5.43 -14.92 -12.07
N TYR A 165 5.28 -13.60 -12.08
CA TYR A 165 5.30 -12.79 -13.30
C TYR A 165 6.68 -12.82 -13.96
N LEU A 166 7.74 -12.55 -13.19
CA LEU A 166 9.11 -12.51 -13.69
C LEU A 166 9.68 -13.90 -14.05
N ALA A 167 9.12 -14.98 -13.47
CA ALA A 167 9.48 -16.35 -13.80
C ALA A 167 8.79 -16.90 -15.07
N GLY A 168 7.98 -16.09 -15.76
CA GLY A 168 7.26 -16.51 -16.97
C GLY A 168 6.01 -17.37 -16.71
N GLY A 169 5.57 -17.47 -15.44
CA GLY A 169 4.37 -18.21 -15.06
C GLY A 169 3.06 -17.47 -15.35
N ALA A 170 3.14 -16.16 -15.63
CA ALA A 170 2.01 -15.31 -15.97
C ALA A 170 1.97 -15.01 -17.47
N THR A 171 1.92 -16.02 -18.34
CA THR A 171 1.47 -15.77 -19.71
C THR A 171 0.00 -15.32 -19.65
N PRO A 172 -0.37 -14.16 -20.23
CA PRO A 172 -1.75 -13.70 -20.22
C PRO A 172 -2.60 -14.72 -20.98
N ARG A 173 -3.39 -15.53 -20.27
CA ARG A 173 -4.56 -16.12 -20.89
C ARG A 173 -5.59 -15.00 -20.97
N SER A 174 -5.93 -14.62 -22.19
CA SER A 174 -7.05 -13.74 -22.51
C SER A 174 -8.23 -14.01 -21.58
N TRP A 175 -8.63 -12.98 -20.81
CA TRP A 175 -9.89 -12.98 -20.06
C TRP A 175 -11.07 -12.92 -21.01
#